data_AF-A0A660RTP8-F1
#
_entry.id   AF-A0A660RTP8-F1
#
_cell.length_a   1.000
_cell.length_b   1.000
_cell.length_c   1.000
_cell.angle_alpha   90.00
_cell.angle_beta   90.00
_cell.angle_gamma   90.00
#
_symmetry.space_group_name_H-M   'P 1'
#
loop_
_entity.id
_entity.type
_entity.pdbx_description
1 polymer ?
#
loop_
_entity_poly.entity_id
_entity_poly.type
_entity_poly.pdbx_seq_one_letter_code
_entity_poly.pdbx_strand_id
1 'polypeptide(L)'
;MEVAKVLAKEGVFGFGLSEPEEALILRNNGFSQPILLLSGFEKDWLPEMYNLKITPVVTNLFTLEWLCEFVRKKNLKWEFHLKVDTGMHRFGLNLKDLNTFIEKIKKFSLLKLTGVMTH
;
A
#
# COMPACT_ATOMS: atom_id res chain seq x y z
N MET A 1 -5.26 -6.37 19.50
CA MET A 1 -4.29 -7.50 19.58
C MET A 1 -4.97 -8.86 19.62
N GLU A 2 -5.96 -9.07 20.51
CA GLU A 2 -6.67 -10.36 20.63
C GLU A 2 -7.34 -10.81 19.33
N VAL A 3 -8.03 -9.88 18.64
CA VAL A 3 -8.65 -10.14 17.34
C VAL A 3 -7.62 -10.62 16.30
N ALA A 4 -6.46 -9.95 16.20
CA ALA A 4 -5.41 -10.34 15.27
C ALA A 4 -4.88 -11.75 15.57
N LYS A 5 -4.69 -12.11 16.85
CA LYS A 5 -4.25 -13.45 17.26
C LYS A 5 -5.25 -14.53 16.87
N VAL A 6 -6.54 -14.28 17.10
CA VAL A 6 -7.61 -15.20 16.71
C VAL A 6 -7.64 -15.37 15.20
N LEU A 7 -7.69 -14.28 14.44
CA LEU A 7 -7.69 -14.34 12.97
C LEU A 7 -6.47 -15.06 12.40
N ALA A 8 -5.28 -14.81 12.95
CA ALA A 8 -4.06 -15.51 12.55
C ALA A 8 -4.16 -17.02 12.81
N LYS A 9 -4.73 -17.44 13.94
CA LYS A 9 -4.95 -18.85 14.26
C LYS A 9 -5.96 -19.50 13.31
N GLU A 10 -6.97 -18.76 12.87
CA GLU A 10 -7.96 -19.20 11.87
C GLU A 10 -7.41 -19.15 10.42
N GLY A 11 -6.15 -18.74 10.22
CA GLY A 11 -5.48 -18.85 8.92
C GLY A 11 -5.81 -17.73 7.93
N VAL A 12 -6.14 -16.52 8.39
CA VAL A 12 -6.33 -15.38 7.47
C VAL A 12 -5.08 -15.13 6.62
N PHE A 13 -5.30 -14.74 5.36
CA PHE A 13 -4.20 -14.43 4.46
C PHE A 13 -3.37 -13.24 4.92
N GLY A 14 -4.01 -12.19 5.44
CA GLY A 14 -3.34 -10.92 5.73
C GLY A 14 -4.21 -9.94 6.51
N PHE A 15 -3.64 -8.79 6.83
CA PHE A 15 -4.31 -7.71 7.54
C PHE A 15 -4.39 -6.44 6.68
N GLY A 16 -5.57 -5.84 6.65
CA GLY A 16 -5.77 -4.49 6.11
C GLY A 16 -5.76 -3.49 7.26
N LEU A 17 -4.88 -2.50 7.20
CA LEU A 17 -4.66 -1.50 8.26
C LEU A 17 -4.89 -0.08 7.74
N SER A 18 -4.98 0.88 8.65
CA SER A 18 -5.11 2.31 8.35
C SER A 18 -3.86 3.12 8.64
N GLU A 19 -2.99 2.65 9.54
CA GLU A 19 -1.77 3.36 9.93
C GLU A 19 -0.55 2.41 10.04
N PRO A 20 0.68 2.88 9.71
CA PRO A 20 1.91 2.10 9.87
C PRO A 20 2.19 1.62 11.31
N GLU A 21 1.78 2.39 12.31
CA GLU A 21 1.96 2.10 13.73
C GLU A 21 1.25 0.79 14.13
N GLU A 22 0.09 0.52 13.53
CA GLU A 22 -0.64 -0.74 13.69
C GLU A 22 0.19 -1.92 13.18
N ALA A 23 0.90 -1.72 12.05
CA ALA A 23 1.77 -2.74 11.48
C ALA A 23 2.99 -2.98 12.38
N LEU A 24 3.59 -1.93 12.96
CA LEU A 24 4.69 -2.07 13.92
C LEU A 24 4.26 -2.92 15.11
N ILE A 25 3.08 -2.66 15.66
CA ILE A 25 2.49 -3.44 16.75
C ILE A 25 2.36 -4.92 16.36
N LEU A 26 1.85 -5.22 15.16
CA LEU A 26 1.76 -6.60 14.66
C LEU A 26 3.14 -7.25 14.48
N ARG A 27 4.10 -6.56 13.85
CA ARG A 27 5.44 -7.10 13.62
C ARG A 27 6.16 -7.40 14.94
N ASN A 28 6.06 -6.51 15.93
CA ASN A 28 6.63 -6.71 17.27
C ASN A 28 6.01 -7.89 18.03
N ASN A 29 4.79 -8.30 17.67
CA ASN A 29 4.11 -9.45 18.25
C ASN A 29 4.27 -10.74 17.42
N GLY A 30 5.20 -10.75 16.45
CA GLY A 30 5.56 -11.94 15.68
C GLY A 30 4.64 -12.26 14.50
N PHE A 31 3.73 -11.37 14.12
CA PHE A 31 2.86 -11.57 12.96
C PHE A 31 3.65 -11.39 11.66
N SER A 32 3.65 -12.42 10.82
CA SER A 32 4.38 -12.47 9.54
C SER A 32 3.47 -12.34 8.32
N GLN A 33 2.15 -12.31 8.52
CA GLN A 33 1.18 -12.21 7.43
C GLN A 33 1.37 -10.92 6.62
N PRO A 34 1.05 -10.94 5.32
CA PRO A 34 0.90 -9.75 4.49
C PRO A 34 0.09 -8.63 5.15
N ILE A 35 0.58 -7.40 5.01
CA ILE A 35 -0.11 -6.19 5.49
C ILE A 35 -0.35 -5.27 4.29
N LEU A 36 -1.56 -4.73 4.18
CA LEU A 36 -1.98 -3.75 3.19
C LEU A 36 -2.48 -2.49 3.89
N LEU A 37 -2.00 -1.31 3.48
CA LEU A 37 -2.42 -0.03 4.07
C LEU A 37 -3.57 0.59 3.25
N LEU A 38 -4.81 0.46 3.73
CA LEU A 38 -6.04 0.71 2.96
C LEU A 38 -6.38 2.19 2.71
N SER A 39 -5.78 3.09 3.51
CA SER A 39 -6.07 4.53 3.61
C SER A 39 -5.19 5.41 2.69
N GLY A 40 -4.20 4.83 2.01
CA GLY A 40 -3.12 5.62 1.40
C GLY A 40 -1.95 5.80 2.38
N PHE A 41 -1.02 6.70 2.07
CA PHE A 41 0.17 6.93 2.89
C PHE A 41 0.73 8.34 2.69
N GLU A 42 1.47 8.80 3.68
CA GLU A 42 2.27 10.02 3.60
C GLU A 42 3.70 9.72 3.10
N LYS A 43 4.34 10.71 2.48
CA LYS A 43 5.70 10.57 1.91
C LYS A 43 6.72 10.09 2.95
N ASP A 44 6.63 10.62 4.17
CA ASP A 44 7.59 10.36 5.24
C ASP A 44 7.44 8.96 5.87
N TRP A 45 6.32 8.28 5.61
CA TRP A 45 6.09 6.91 6.09
C TRP A 45 6.78 5.84 5.24
N LEU A 46 7.18 6.17 4.00
CA LEU A 46 7.73 5.19 3.05
C LEU A 46 8.92 4.38 3.58
N PRO A 47 9.92 4.95 4.28
CA PRO A 47 11.01 4.17 4.86
C PRO A 47 10.52 3.13 5.86
N GLU A 48 9.60 3.51 6.75
CA GLU A 48 9.05 2.62 7.78
C GLU A 48 8.16 1.54 7.15
N MET A 49 7.26 1.94 6.24
CA MET A 49 6.40 1.00 5.53
C MET A 49 7.20 -0.08 4.79
N TYR A 50 8.32 0.29 4.15
CA TYR A 50 9.20 -0.66 3.48
C TYR A 50 9.83 -1.64 4.49
N ASN A 51 10.37 -1.13 5.59
CA ASN A 51 11.00 -1.95 6.64
C ASN A 51 10.00 -2.93 7.30
N LEU A 52 8.76 -2.48 7.50
CA LEU A 52 7.68 -3.30 8.08
C LEU A 52 7.01 -4.23 7.05
N LYS A 53 7.45 -4.24 5.79
CA LYS A 53 6.89 -5.03 4.68
C LYS A 53 5.39 -4.77 4.51
N ILE A 54 5.01 -3.50 4.51
CA ILE A 54 3.65 -3.04 4.22
C ILE A 54 3.51 -2.89 2.71
N THR A 55 2.40 -3.37 2.15
CA THR A 55 2.02 -3.11 0.76
C THR A 55 1.33 -1.74 0.71
N PRO A 56 1.91 -0.73 0.04
CA PRO A 56 1.28 0.57 -0.12
C PRO A 56 0.06 0.48 -1.05
N VAL A 57 -0.95 1.31 -0.77
CA VAL A 57 -2.07 1.57 -1.66
C VAL A 57 -1.92 2.97 -2.24
N VAL A 58 -1.72 3.07 -3.55
CA VAL A 58 -1.70 4.34 -4.27
C VAL A 58 -3.12 4.82 -4.48
N THR A 59 -3.40 6.07 -4.11
CA THR A 59 -4.74 6.67 -4.13
C THR A 59 -4.82 7.89 -5.05
N ASN A 60 -3.71 8.38 -5.59
CA ASN A 60 -3.67 9.50 -6.52
C ASN A 60 -2.29 9.57 -7.23
N LEU A 61 -2.11 10.52 -8.15
CA LEU A 61 -0.84 10.67 -8.86
C LEU A 61 0.32 11.14 -7.95
N PHE A 62 0.04 11.88 -6.88
CA PHE A 62 1.08 12.34 -5.93
C PHE A 62 1.67 11.18 -5.12
N THR A 63 0.83 10.30 -4.58
CA THR A 63 1.26 9.09 -3.86
C THR A 63 2.04 8.14 -4.77
N LEU A 64 1.64 8.02 -6.05
CA LEU A 64 2.44 7.31 -7.06
C LEU A 64 3.84 7.94 -7.22
N GLU A 65 3.91 9.26 -7.35
CA GLU A 65 5.18 9.97 -7.54
C GLU A 65 6.11 9.82 -6.34
N TRP A 66 5.60 9.96 -5.12
CA TRP A 66 6.38 9.73 -3.90
C TRP A 66 6.95 8.32 -3.85
N LEU A 67 6.13 7.32 -4.19
CA LEU A 67 6.55 5.93 -4.23
C LEU A 67 7.63 5.70 -5.30
N CYS A 68 7.46 6.27 -6.51
CA CYS A 68 8.44 6.19 -7.58
C CYS A 68 9.78 6.83 -7.19
N GLU A 69 9.76 8.02 -6.58
CA GLU A 69 10.96 8.70 -6.09
C GLU A 69 11.70 7.86 -5.05
N PHE A 70 10.95 7.32 -4.07
CA PHE A 70 11.52 6.52 -2.99
C PHE A 70 12.23 5.27 -3.52
N VAL A 71 11.54 4.47 -4.33
CA VAL A 71 12.11 3.21 -4.84
C VAL A 71 13.26 3.46 -5.81
N ARG A 72 13.21 4.54 -6.61
CA ARG A 72 14.32 4.95 -7.48
C ARG A 72 15.54 5.37 -6.68
N LYS A 73 15.37 6.23 -5.66
CA LYS A 73 16.46 6.71 -4.81
C LYS A 73 17.14 5.57 -4.05
N LYS A 74 16.38 4.55 -3.65
CA LYS A 74 16.88 3.38 -2.93
C LYS A 74 17.26 2.20 -3.82
N ASN A 75 17.04 2.30 -5.13
CA ASN A 75 17.23 1.23 -6.11
C ASN A 75 16.62 -0.12 -5.66
N LEU A 76 15.36 -0.09 -5.21
CA LEU A 76 14.65 -1.26 -4.70
C LEU A 76 13.37 -1.51 -5.50
N LYS A 77 12.85 -2.74 -5.41
CA LYS A 77 11.56 -3.11 -6.00
C LYS A 77 10.48 -3.13 -4.92
N TRP A 78 9.28 -2.66 -5.26
CA TRP A 78 8.15 -2.70 -4.33
C TRP A 78 6.85 -3.03 -5.06
N GLU A 79 6.09 -3.97 -4.50
CA GLU A 79 4.73 -4.25 -4.91
C GLU A 79 3.76 -3.26 -4.27
N PHE A 80 2.71 -2.88 -4.98
CA PHE A 80 1.71 -1.94 -4.50
C PHE A 80 0.34 -2.24 -5.09
N HIS A 81 -0.71 -1.72 -4.44
CA HIS A 81 -2.07 -1.76 -4.96
C HIS A 81 -2.51 -0.38 -5.45
N LEU A 82 -3.41 -0.35 -6.43
CA LEU A 82 -4.11 0.86 -6.84
C LEU A 82 -5.51 0.87 -6.23
N LYS A 83 -5.90 1.97 -5.59
CA LYS A 83 -7.29 2.24 -5.22
C LYS A 83 -7.90 3.22 -6.22
N VAL A 84 -9.08 2.91 -6.73
CA VAL A 84 -9.83 3.73 -7.69
C VAL A 84 -11.08 4.28 -7.00
N ASP A 85 -11.35 5.57 -7.16
CA ASP A 85 -12.59 6.18 -6.66
C ASP A 85 -13.73 5.92 -7.66
N THR A 86 -14.70 5.13 -7.23
CA THR A 86 -15.92 4.82 -8.01
C THR A 86 -17.20 5.43 -7.41
N GLY A 87 -17.09 6.32 -6.43
CA GLY A 87 -18.26 7.06 -5.91
C GLY A 87 -18.21 7.45 -4.43
N MET A 88 -17.28 6.91 -3.63
CA MET A 88 -17.18 7.29 -2.21
C MET A 88 -16.46 8.62 -1.97
N HIS A 89 -15.67 9.11 -2.94
CA HIS A 89 -15.01 10.43 -2.89
C HIS A 89 -14.13 10.68 -1.66
N ARG A 90 -13.63 9.61 -1.04
CA ARG A 90 -12.77 9.66 0.15
C ARG A 90 -11.31 9.38 -0.21
N PHE A 91 -11.06 8.19 -0.76
CA PHE A 91 -9.73 7.73 -1.19
C PHE A 91 -9.84 7.00 -2.51
N GLY A 92 -8.95 7.29 -3.45
CA GLY A 92 -8.85 6.57 -4.71
C GLY A 92 -8.54 7.48 -5.89
N LEU A 93 -7.85 6.92 -6.87
CA LEU A 93 -7.52 7.61 -8.10
C LEU A 93 -8.81 7.96 -8.83
N ASN A 94 -8.96 9.22 -9.21
CA ASN A 94 -10.07 9.62 -10.04
C ASN A 94 -9.98 8.93 -11.40
N LEU A 95 -11.09 8.42 -11.93
CA LEU A 95 -11.13 7.74 -13.22
C LEU A 95 -10.54 8.57 -14.37
N LYS A 96 -10.64 9.91 -14.31
CA LYS A 96 -10.04 10.81 -15.30
C LYS A 96 -8.51 10.73 -15.35
N ASP A 97 -7.88 10.34 -14.26
CA ASP A 97 -6.42 10.26 -14.12
C ASP A 97 -5.86 8.86 -14.43
N LEU A 98 -6.74 7.89 -14.72
CA LEU A 98 -6.37 6.48 -14.92
C LEU A 98 -5.40 6.28 -16.08
N ASN A 99 -5.62 6.95 -17.21
CA ASN A 99 -4.72 6.85 -18.37
C ASN A 99 -3.31 7.35 -18.02
N THR A 100 -3.22 8.51 -17.36
CA THR A 100 -1.96 9.09 -16.89
C THR A 100 -1.23 8.15 -15.94
N PHE A 101 -1.96 7.52 -15.01
CA PHE A 101 -1.41 6.52 -14.10
C PHE A 101 -0.83 5.31 -14.86
N ILE A 102 -1.58 4.75 -15.81
CA ILE A 102 -1.15 3.57 -16.59
C ILE A 102 0.11 3.90 -17.41
N GLU A 103 0.16 5.07 -18.05
CA GLU A 103 1.33 5.49 -18.82
C GLU A 103 2.58 5.65 -17.96
N LYS A 104 2.43 6.20 -16.73
CA LYS A 104 3.53 6.31 -15.77
C LYS A 104 4.04 4.94 -15.35
N ILE A 105 3.15 4.03 -14.95
CA ILE A 105 3.58 2.73 -14.40
C ILE A 105 4.17 1.79 -15.45
N LYS A 106 3.67 1.82 -16.70
CA LYS A 106 4.25 1.03 -17.81
C LYS A 106 5.73 1.34 -18.05
N LYS A 107 6.16 2.56 -17.74
CA LYS A 107 7.55 3.03 -17.91
C LYS A 107 8.41 2.81 -16.66
N PHE A 108 7.84 2.29 -15.57
CA PHE A 108 8.49 2.25 -14.26
C PHE A 108 8.64 0.82 -13.73
N SER A 109 9.78 0.19 -13.99
CA SER A 109 10.02 -1.24 -13.72
C SER A 109 10.34 -1.61 -12.26
N LEU A 110 10.62 -0.62 -11.41
CA LEU A 110 10.89 -0.84 -9.98
C LEU A 110 9.59 -0.99 -9.15
N LEU A 111 8.44 -0.66 -9.72
CA LEU A 111 7.14 -0.88 -9.08
C LEU A 111 6.37 -1.97 -9.81
N LYS A 112 5.65 -2.77 -9.04
CA LYS A 112 4.77 -3.82 -9.56
C LYS A 112 3.38 -3.65 -8.98
N LEU A 113 2.42 -3.36 -9.86
CA LEU A 113 1.01 -3.31 -9.49
C LEU A 113 0.51 -4.76 -9.30
N THR A 114 0.13 -5.12 -8.07
CA THR A 114 -0.31 -6.48 -7.71
C THR A 114 -1.77 -6.58 -7.33
N GLY A 115 -2.46 -5.45 -7.15
CA GLY A 115 -3.88 -5.41 -6.83
C GLY A 115 -4.53 -4.11 -7.27
N VAL A 116 -5.82 -4.20 -7.62
CA VAL A 116 -6.68 -3.04 -7.89
C VAL A 116 -7.90 -3.18 -6.99
N MET A 117 -8.29 -2.09 -6.32
CA MET A 117 -9.40 -2.09 -5.38
C MET A 117 -10.24 -0.82 -5.48
N THR A 118 -11.44 -0.88 -4.93
CA THR A 118 -12.28 0.27 -4.63
C THR A 118 -12.96 0.08 -3.27
N HIS A 119 -13.82 1.01 -2.86
CA HIS A 119 -14.68 0.84 -1.71
C HIS A 119 -16.13 1.14 -2.08
#